data_AF-A0A3S5F2F0-F1
#
_entry.id   AF-A0A3S5F2F0-F1
#
_cell.length_a   1.000
_cell.length_b   1.000
_cell.length_c   1.000
_cell.angle_alpha   90.00
_cell.angle_beta   90.00
_cell.angle_gamma   90.00
#
_symmetry.space_group_name_H-M   'P 1'
#
loop_
_entity.id
_entity.type
_entity.pdbx_description
1 polymer ?
#
loop_
_entity_poly.entity_id
_entity_poly.type
_entity_poly.pdbx_seq_one_letter_code
_entity_poly.pdbx_strand_id
1 'polypeptide(L)'
;MLPETRTNFTLAAYRFSSDGYLSFGDFARARSSETPTFNEAGSLPGLAGDISETSRPRNRYQLNVNQPLADGYGSLFFSGSAQNYWHNGGGTSTTFQAGYGNSYKWGNFNVGVSRTLGSAGQWDTQYLASVSIPLGNQSRAPMLTTSLNYSDSKNTTAQTTLSGTMGENNQLNYNAFGSNNRADNYSTSSLGGNVQYSSPYAVMSGGASTGNSARQLNLGLSGSVVAHPGGVNFTQYQGETMAVVEAKGAQGATISSNVGAAVQGNGFGVVSGLMPYRQNEIALDPKGTSQNVEIQGSSQQVAPSAGAITMLKYETEIGAPVMLQASRTDGKPIPLGAEVLDDKGQYLAMVGQGDLIFTRGLAQEGRLTVKWGQGANQRCSLQYRLPANVATLQDYPKVAAKCVVQ
;
A
#
# COMPACT_ATOMS: atom_id res chain seq x y z
N MET A 1 -24.78 2.48 20.26
CA MET A 1 -25.23 3.46 19.27
C MET A 1 -26.64 3.89 19.62
N LEU A 2 -26.95 5.19 19.62
CA LEU A 2 -28.32 5.68 19.70
C LEU A 2 -28.83 5.86 18.26
N PRO A 3 -29.76 5.01 17.76
CA PRO A 3 -30.16 5.02 16.35
C PRO A 3 -30.84 6.31 15.93
N GLU A 4 -31.65 6.91 16.81
CA GLU A 4 -32.45 8.10 16.52
C GLU A 4 -31.59 9.34 16.23
N THR A 5 -30.50 9.50 16.96
CA THR A 5 -29.55 10.60 16.78
C THR A 5 -28.34 10.21 15.96
N ARG A 6 -28.21 8.95 15.53
CA ARG A 6 -26.97 8.38 14.93
C ARG A 6 -25.73 8.52 15.82
N THR A 7 -25.88 8.72 17.14
CA THR A 7 -24.72 8.88 18.04
C THR A 7 -24.01 7.56 18.25
N ASN A 8 -22.71 7.53 18.00
CA ASN A 8 -21.87 6.39 18.34
C ASN A 8 -21.12 6.63 19.66
N PHE A 9 -21.30 5.68 20.59
CA PHE A 9 -20.56 5.61 21.85
C PHE A 9 -19.67 4.38 21.75
N THR A 10 -18.36 4.58 21.60
CA THR A 10 -17.44 3.48 21.31
C THR A 10 -16.93 2.81 22.58
N LEU A 11 -16.64 3.59 23.64
CA LEU A 11 -16.10 3.06 24.89
C LEU A 11 -16.39 4.00 26.05
N ALA A 12 -17.09 3.48 27.07
CA ALA A 12 -17.18 4.05 28.40
C ALA A 12 -16.60 3.00 29.37
N ALA A 13 -15.31 3.10 29.65
CA ALA A 13 -14.60 2.10 30.47
C ALA A 13 -14.15 2.72 31.79
N TYR A 14 -14.39 1.99 32.87
CA TYR A 14 -13.89 2.29 34.20
C TYR A 14 -13.01 1.14 34.68
N ARG A 15 -11.78 1.46 35.07
CA ARG A 15 -10.88 0.52 35.74
C ARG A 15 -10.52 1.05 37.12
N PHE A 16 -10.79 0.24 38.14
CA PHE A 16 -10.31 0.42 39.49
C PHE A 16 -9.19 -0.58 39.77
N SER A 17 -8.06 -0.12 40.29
CA SER A 17 -7.02 -1.00 40.83
C SER A 17 -6.86 -0.69 42.32
N SER A 18 -6.86 -1.73 43.16
CA SER A 18 -6.58 -1.57 44.59
C SER A 18 -5.14 -1.11 44.81
N ASP A 19 -4.84 -0.59 46.00
CA ASP A 19 -3.50 -0.08 46.32
C ASP A 19 -2.40 -1.16 46.23
N GLY A 20 -2.74 -2.41 46.55
CA GLY A 20 -1.83 -3.56 46.45
C GLY A 20 -1.77 -4.23 45.06
N TYR A 21 -2.55 -3.76 44.08
CA TYR A 21 -2.49 -4.31 42.73
C TYR A 21 -1.23 -3.82 42.01
N LEU A 22 -0.44 -4.76 41.50
CA LEU A 22 0.70 -4.48 40.62
C LEU A 22 0.48 -5.19 39.28
N SER A 23 0.70 -4.48 38.17
CA SER A 23 0.83 -5.16 36.89
C SER A 23 2.11 -5.99 36.88
N PHE A 24 2.20 -7.01 36.02
CA PHE A 24 3.42 -7.81 35.90
C PHE A 24 4.67 -6.95 35.62
N GLY A 25 4.53 -5.89 34.81
CA GLY A 25 5.59 -4.93 34.54
C GLY A 25 6.00 -4.10 35.78
N ASP A 26 5.03 -3.69 36.60
CA ASP A 26 5.31 -2.96 37.85
C ASP A 26 5.97 -3.87 38.89
N PHE A 27 5.52 -5.12 39.00
CA PHE A 27 6.15 -6.13 39.85
C PHE A 27 7.59 -6.44 39.42
N ALA A 28 7.82 -6.62 38.11
CA ALA A 28 9.16 -6.85 37.56
C ALA A 28 10.09 -5.65 37.83
N ARG A 29 9.59 -4.41 37.67
CA ARG A 29 10.35 -3.19 37.99
C ARG A 29 10.66 -3.06 39.47
N ALA A 30 9.66 -3.21 40.34
CA ALA A 30 9.83 -3.17 41.79
C ALA A 30 10.83 -4.22 42.29
N ARG A 31 10.77 -5.43 41.72
CA ARG A 31 11.73 -6.50 42.01
C ARG A 31 13.13 -6.17 41.46
N SER A 32 13.22 -5.54 40.29
CA SER A 32 14.50 -5.14 39.70
C SER A 32 15.20 -4.03 40.48
N SER A 33 14.45 -3.12 41.11
CA SER A 33 15.00 -2.09 42.00
C SER A 33 15.43 -2.63 43.37
N GLU A 34 14.95 -3.81 43.77
CA GLU A 34 15.40 -4.52 44.98
C GLU A 34 16.56 -5.49 44.72
N THR A 35 16.80 -5.90 43.48
CA THR A 35 18.03 -6.59 43.09
C THR A 35 19.09 -5.57 42.67
N PRO A 36 20.13 -5.31 43.48
CA PRO A 36 21.30 -4.58 43.00
C PRO A 36 21.86 -5.35 41.79
N THR A 37 21.86 -4.74 40.61
CA THR A 37 22.64 -5.23 39.48
C THR A 37 24.09 -5.27 39.92
N PHE A 38 24.60 -6.49 40.11
CA PHE A 38 25.99 -6.89 40.36
C PHE A 38 26.92 -5.76 40.83
N ASN A 39 27.07 -5.64 42.16
CA ASN A 39 28.33 -5.22 42.75
C ASN A 39 29.39 -6.30 42.46
N GLU A 40 29.93 -6.33 41.24
CA GLU A 40 31.34 -6.73 41.13
C GLU A 40 32.16 -5.58 41.72
N ALA A 41 33.05 -5.93 42.65
CA ALA A 41 33.87 -5.02 43.41
C ALA A 41 34.76 -4.15 42.48
N GLY A 42 34.28 -2.97 42.09
CA GLY A 42 35.06 -2.06 41.24
C GLY A 42 34.38 -0.80 40.70
N SER A 43 33.06 -0.61 40.83
CA SER A 43 32.37 0.54 40.23
C SER A 43 32.25 1.75 41.18
N LEU A 44 32.51 2.93 40.60
CA LEU A 44 32.68 4.25 41.23
C LEU A 44 31.52 4.69 42.17
N PRO A 45 31.82 5.44 43.24
CA PRO A 45 30.80 5.96 44.16
C PRO A 45 30.01 7.09 43.49
N GLY A 46 28.71 6.91 43.26
CA GLY A 46 27.87 8.00 42.73
C GLY A 46 26.44 7.68 42.29
N LEU A 47 26.01 6.42 42.25
CA LEU A 47 24.63 6.08 41.86
C LEU A 47 23.84 5.61 43.08
N ALA A 48 23.43 6.57 43.91
CA ALA A 48 22.33 6.36 44.84
C ALA A 48 21.10 5.97 44.01
N GLY A 49 20.62 4.73 44.19
CA GLY A 49 19.38 4.28 43.57
C GLY A 49 18.22 5.08 44.14
N ASP A 50 17.75 6.06 43.37
CA ASP A 50 16.56 6.81 43.73
C ASP A 50 15.35 5.87 43.67
N ILE A 51 14.52 5.90 44.72
CA ILE A 51 13.36 5.03 44.84
C ILE A 51 12.38 5.44 43.74
N SER A 52 12.28 4.65 42.67
CA SER A 52 11.27 4.89 41.64
C SER A 52 9.91 4.54 42.21
N GLU A 53 9.27 5.51 42.88
CA GLU A 53 7.85 5.44 43.20
C GLU A 53 7.07 5.33 41.89
N THR A 54 6.81 4.09 41.49
CA THR A 54 6.03 3.82 40.28
C THR A 54 4.62 4.32 40.56
N SER A 55 4.21 5.40 39.88
CA SER A 55 2.87 5.98 40.05
C SER A 55 1.81 4.93 39.70
N ARG A 56 1.10 4.41 40.70
CA ARG A 56 0.17 3.28 40.54
C ARG A 56 -1.22 3.78 40.15
N PRO A 57 -1.78 3.41 38.99
CA PRO A 57 -3.08 3.92 38.55
C PRO A 57 -4.22 3.35 39.40
N ARG A 58 -4.95 4.24 40.07
CA ARG A 58 -6.13 3.95 40.88
C ARG A 58 -7.38 3.83 40.03
N ASN A 59 -7.74 4.92 39.36
CA ASN A 59 -8.96 5.04 38.56
C ASN A 59 -8.57 5.44 37.15
N ARG A 60 -9.17 4.82 36.14
CA ARG A 60 -9.10 5.28 34.75
C ARG A 60 -10.49 5.32 34.15
N TYR A 61 -10.90 6.49 33.69
CA TYR A 61 -12.12 6.74 32.94
C TYR A 61 -11.75 7.06 31.50
N GLN A 62 -12.49 6.48 30.55
CA GLN A 62 -12.35 6.79 29.13
C GLN A 62 -13.74 6.92 28.51
N LEU A 63 -13.95 7.98 27.73
CA LEU A 63 -15.18 8.26 27.03
C LEU A 63 -14.85 8.67 25.59
N ASN A 64 -15.48 8.02 24.60
CA ASN A 64 -15.40 8.41 23.20
C ASN A 64 -16.81 8.48 22.60
N VAL A 65 -17.17 9.65 22.09
CA VAL A 65 -18.46 9.95 21.49
C VAL A 65 -18.22 10.53 20.10
N ASN A 66 -18.85 9.94 19.09
CA ASN A 66 -18.85 10.49 17.74
C ASN A 66 -20.30 10.70 17.30
N GLN A 67 -20.63 11.93 16.93
CA GLN A 67 -21.97 12.38 16.59
C GLN A 67 -21.96 12.93 15.16
N PRO A 68 -22.34 12.13 14.15
CA PRO A 68 -22.63 12.68 12.83
C PRO A 68 -23.87 13.57 12.92
N LEU A 69 -23.78 14.81 12.43
CA LEU A 69 -24.92 15.73 12.38
C LEU A 69 -25.79 15.39 11.15
N ALA A 70 -26.89 16.12 10.96
CA ALA A 70 -27.71 15.98 9.76
C ALA A 70 -26.88 16.20 8.47
N ASP A 71 -27.37 15.70 7.34
CA ASP A 71 -26.63 15.71 6.09
C ASP A 71 -26.19 17.14 5.71
N GLY A 72 -24.90 17.33 5.46
CA GLY A 72 -24.29 18.64 5.17
C GLY A 72 -23.83 19.45 6.39
N TYR A 73 -24.15 19.03 7.61
CA TYR A 73 -23.73 19.70 8.86
C TYR A 73 -22.48 19.09 9.49
N GLY A 74 -21.87 18.07 8.88
CA GLY A 74 -20.60 17.51 9.35
C GLY A 74 -20.74 16.57 10.55
N SER A 75 -19.72 16.56 11.42
CA SER A 75 -19.66 15.67 12.58
C SER A 75 -18.99 16.34 13.78
N LEU A 76 -19.46 15.98 14.97
CA LEU A 76 -18.87 16.35 16.26
C LEU A 76 -18.23 15.12 16.88
N PHE A 77 -17.04 15.27 17.43
CA PHE A 77 -16.41 14.24 18.24
C PHE A 77 -16.04 14.78 19.61
N PHE A 78 -16.10 13.91 20.60
CA PHE A 78 -15.62 14.14 21.95
C PHE A 78 -14.86 12.90 22.42
N SER A 79 -13.65 13.11 22.93
CA SER A 79 -12.82 12.08 23.55
C SER A 79 -12.30 12.61 24.89
N GLY A 80 -12.40 11.81 25.94
CA GLY A 80 -11.92 12.19 27.25
C GLY A 80 -11.32 11.01 27.99
N SER A 81 -10.22 11.23 28.69
CA SER A 81 -9.68 10.28 29.65
C SER A 81 -9.23 10.96 30.93
N ALA A 82 -9.54 10.36 32.06
CA ALA A 82 -9.12 10.84 33.37
C ALA A 82 -8.51 9.68 34.15
N GLN A 83 -7.29 9.86 34.64
CA GLN A 83 -6.52 8.85 35.33
C GLN A 83 -5.96 9.40 36.64
N ASN A 84 -6.28 8.72 37.74
CA ASN A 84 -5.82 9.06 39.07
C ASN A 84 -4.81 8.02 39.54
N TYR A 85 -3.83 8.42 40.34
CA TYR A 85 -2.80 7.53 40.88
C TYR A 85 -2.87 7.42 42.42
N TRP A 86 -2.36 6.31 42.97
CA TRP A 86 -2.17 6.09 44.41
C TRP A 86 -0.83 6.69 44.86
N HIS A 87 -0.82 7.22 46.10
CA HIS A 87 0.29 7.93 46.77
C HIS A 87 0.68 9.29 46.15
N ASN A 88 1.00 10.26 47.01
CA ASN A 88 1.13 11.71 46.73
C ASN A 88 2.39 12.07 45.90
N GLY A 89 2.49 11.52 44.70
CA GLY A 89 3.51 11.86 43.71
C GLY A 89 3.05 11.75 42.25
N GLY A 90 1.98 11.00 41.97
CA GLY A 90 1.52 10.71 40.59
C GLY A 90 0.48 11.68 40.00
N GLY A 91 -0.07 12.61 40.79
CA GLY A 91 -1.07 13.58 40.36
C GLY A 91 -2.34 12.95 39.75
N THR A 92 -3.14 13.80 39.10
CA THR A 92 -4.24 13.37 38.22
C THR A 92 -3.84 13.73 36.81
N SER A 93 -3.90 12.78 35.88
CA SER A 93 -3.70 13.06 34.45
C SER A 93 -5.05 13.00 33.75
N THR A 94 -5.42 14.11 33.12
CA THR A 94 -6.72 14.24 32.48
C THR A 94 -6.54 14.86 31.10
N THR A 95 -7.05 14.19 30.07
CA THR A 95 -7.06 14.68 28.70
C THR A 95 -8.49 14.75 28.19
N PHE A 96 -8.86 15.88 27.59
CA PHE A 96 -10.15 16.08 26.93
C PHE A 96 -9.90 16.64 25.54
N GLN A 97 -10.62 16.14 24.56
CA GLN A 97 -10.56 16.60 23.18
C GLN A 97 -11.98 16.69 22.66
N ALA A 98 -12.33 17.82 22.07
CA ALA A 98 -13.59 18.01 21.39
C ALA A 98 -13.32 18.66 20.05
N GLY A 99 -14.07 18.30 19.03
CA GLY A 99 -13.93 18.96 17.75
C GLY A 99 -15.13 18.79 16.84
N TYR A 100 -15.14 19.64 15.83
CA TYR A 100 -16.14 19.74 14.80
C TYR A 100 -15.42 19.71 13.45
N GLY A 101 -15.87 18.83 12.57
CA GLY A 101 -15.35 18.72 11.20
C GLY A 101 -16.49 18.72 10.20
N ASN A 102 -16.33 19.44 9.09
CA ASN A 102 -17.25 19.40 7.97
C ASN A 102 -16.52 19.44 6.62
N SER A 103 -17.10 18.78 5.63
CA SER A 103 -16.62 18.72 4.25
C SER A 103 -17.60 19.44 3.34
N TYR A 104 -17.16 20.54 2.72
CA TYR A 104 -17.92 21.28 1.71
C TYR A 104 -17.37 20.99 0.31
N LYS A 105 -18.12 21.37 -0.73
CA LYS A 105 -17.70 21.20 -2.14
C LYS A 105 -16.34 21.83 -2.47
N TRP A 106 -15.97 22.89 -1.76
CA TRP A 106 -14.72 23.62 -1.98
C TRP A 106 -13.56 23.16 -1.08
N GLY A 107 -13.80 22.31 -0.08
CA GLY A 107 -12.77 21.89 0.86
C GLY A 107 -13.31 21.37 2.18
N ASN A 108 -12.40 21.01 3.08
CA ASN A 108 -12.69 20.49 4.41
C ASN A 108 -12.27 21.52 5.47
N PHE A 109 -13.03 21.60 6.55
CA PHE A 109 -12.74 22.46 7.68
C PHE A 109 -12.90 21.69 8.98
N ASN A 110 -11.94 21.83 9.89
CA ASN A 110 -11.99 21.22 11.21
C ASN A 110 -11.58 22.23 12.28
N VAL A 111 -12.28 22.24 13.40
CA VAL A 111 -11.93 23.00 14.59
C VAL A 111 -11.99 22.07 15.79
N GLY A 112 -11.03 22.18 16.69
CA GLY A 112 -11.02 21.41 17.91
C GLY A 112 -10.37 22.14 19.06
N VAL A 113 -10.62 21.64 20.25
CA VAL A 113 -9.97 22.01 21.48
C VAL A 113 -9.48 20.75 22.16
N SER A 114 -8.23 20.76 22.62
CA SER A 114 -7.60 19.71 23.41
C SER A 114 -7.12 20.31 24.71
N ARG A 115 -7.46 19.70 25.84
CA ARG A 115 -7.02 20.15 27.17
C ARG A 115 -6.40 18.99 27.91
N THR A 116 -5.16 19.17 28.35
CA THR A 116 -4.35 18.15 29.02
C THR A 116 -3.87 18.66 30.37
N LEU A 117 -4.08 17.87 31.42
CA LEU A 117 -3.45 18.03 32.73
C LEU A 117 -2.22 17.12 32.79
N GLY A 118 -1.05 17.74 32.82
CA GLY A 118 0.22 17.02 32.97
C GLY A 118 0.39 16.46 34.39
N SER A 119 1.32 15.51 34.55
CA SER A 119 1.66 14.91 35.85
C SER A 119 2.13 15.92 36.91
N ALA A 120 2.70 17.05 36.47
CA ALA A 120 3.10 18.17 37.31
C ALA A 120 1.93 19.09 37.74
N GLY A 121 0.68 18.78 37.38
CA GLY A 121 -0.51 19.53 37.79
C GLY A 121 -0.80 20.79 36.97
N GLN A 122 -0.11 21.01 35.84
CA GLN A 122 -0.36 22.13 34.94
C GLN A 122 -1.35 21.75 33.83
N TRP A 123 -2.33 22.62 33.60
CA TRP A 123 -3.24 22.51 32.46
C TRP A 123 -2.63 23.18 31.24
N ASP A 124 -2.63 22.48 30.12
CA ASP A 124 -2.36 23.03 28.78
C ASP A 124 -3.63 22.86 27.93
N THR A 125 -4.17 23.96 27.43
CA THR A 125 -5.28 23.94 26.47
C THR A 125 -4.76 24.38 25.11
N GLN A 126 -5.11 23.63 24.08
CA GLN A 126 -4.73 23.87 22.69
C GLN A 126 -6.00 23.96 21.84
N TYR A 127 -6.10 25.00 21.04
CA TYR A 127 -7.16 25.23 20.08
C TYR A 127 -6.59 25.01 18.69
N LEU A 128 -7.20 24.14 17.91
CA LEU A 128 -6.79 23.80 16.56
C LEU A 128 -7.88 24.24 15.58
N ALA A 129 -7.51 24.91 14.50
CA ALA A 129 -8.36 25.12 13.34
C ALA A 129 -7.58 24.72 12.09
N SER A 130 -8.18 23.96 11.19
CA SER A 130 -7.57 23.57 9.92
C SER A 130 -8.54 23.67 8.76
N VAL A 131 -8.07 24.21 7.64
CA VAL A 131 -8.80 24.32 6.38
C VAL A 131 -7.97 23.62 5.29
N SER A 132 -8.57 22.68 4.57
CA SER A 132 -7.94 21.95 3.47
C SER A 132 -8.73 22.15 2.17
N ILE A 133 -8.07 22.69 1.14
CA ILE A 133 -8.67 23.04 -0.15
C ILE A 133 -7.95 22.29 -1.27
N PRO A 134 -8.65 21.48 -2.10
CA PRO A 134 -8.08 20.96 -3.33
C PRO A 134 -7.87 22.08 -4.35
N LEU A 135 -6.66 22.17 -4.91
CA LEU A 135 -6.32 23.11 -5.97
C LEU A 135 -6.67 22.51 -7.35
N GLY A 136 -7.96 22.33 -7.60
CA GLY A 136 -8.50 21.83 -8.86
C GLY A 136 -9.52 20.70 -8.69
N ASN A 137 -10.10 20.28 -9.81
CA ASN A 137 -11.19 19.28 -9.84
C ASN A 137 -10.74 17.90 -10.36
N GLN A 138 -9.44 17.70 -10.56
CA GLN A 138 -8.91 16.41 -11.03
C GLN A 138 -8.73 15.46 -9.84
N SER A 139 -8.78 14.15 -10.09
CA SER A 139 -8.59 13.12 -9.05
C SER A 139 -7.24 13.21 -8.32
N ARG A 140 -6.26 13.93 -8.87
CA ARG A 140 -4.90 14.12 -8.33
C ARG A 140 -4.60 15.59 -8.05
N ALA A 141 -5.63 16.42 -7.87
CA ALA A 141 -5.46 17.82 -7.54
C ALA A 141 -4.67 17.95 -6.21
N PRO A 142 -3.63 18.80 -6.16
CA PRO A 142 -2.89 18.99 -4.93
C PRO A 142 -3.75 19.66 -3.85
N MET A 143 -3.51 19.32 -2.60
CA MET A 143 -4.23 19.84 -1.44
C MET A 143 -3.42 20.93 -0.75
N LEU A 144 -4.02 22.10 -0.58
CA LEU A 144 -3.50 23.18 0.25
C LEU A 144 -4.19 23.13 1.62
N THR A 145 -3.44 22.83 2.66
CA THR A 145 -3.93 22.77 4.04
C THR A 145 -3.29 23.86 4.88
N THR A 146 -4.11 24.71 5.49
CA THR A 146 -3.66 25.70 6.48
C THR A 146 -4.21 25.31 7.84
N SER A 147 -3.33 25.16 8.82
CA SER A 147 -3.67 24.88 10.21
C SER A 147 -3.14 25.96 11.13
N LEU A 148 -3.96 26.35 12.11
CA LEU A 148 -3.63 27.27 13.18
C LEU A 148 -3.82 26.54 14.50
N ASN A 149 -2.77 26.50 15.32
CA ASN A 149 -2.77 25.96 16.66
C ASN A 149 -2.44 27.09 17.64
N TYR A 150 -3.28 27.27 18.66
CA TYR A 150 -3.08 28.23 19.73
C TYR A 150 -3.09 27.49 21.06
N SER A 151 -2.03 27.62 21.85
CA SER A 151 -1.95 27.09 23.22
C SER A 151 -2.08 28.21 24.25
N ASP A 152 -2.74 27.91 25.37
CA ASP A 152 -2.83 28.76 26.56
C ASP A 152 -1.44 29.15 27.12
N SER A 153 -0.38 28.40 26.78
CA SER A 153 1.01 28.76 27.06
C SER A 153 1.54 29.91 26.17
N LYS A 154 0.65 30.71 25.56
CA LYS A 154 0.95 31.82 24.64
C LYS A 154 1.79 31.42 23.42
N ASN A 155 1.63 30.17 22.98
CA ASN A 155 2.26 29.69 21.77
C ASN A 155 1.22 29.62 20.63
N THR A 156 1.52 30.28 19.51
CA THR A 156 0.69 30.25 18.31
C THR A 156 1.50 29.70 17.15
N THR A 157 1.08 28.57 16.59
CA THR A 157 1.67 27.97 15.39
C THR A 157 0.69 28.10 14.23
N ALA A 158 1.09 28.78 13.16
CA ALA A 158 0.39 28.74 11.89
C ALA A 158 1.24 27.96 10.88
N GLN A 159 0.65 27.00 10.19
CA GLN A 159 1.32 26.18 9.17
C GLN A 159 0.45 26.08 7.93
N THR A 160 1.06 26.32 6.77
CA THR A 160 0.45 26.11 5.46
C THR A 160 1.25 25.04 4.74
N THR A 161 0.58 23.99 4.26
CA THR A 161 1.17 22.84 3.58
C THR A 161 0.49 22.62 2.23
N LEU A 162 1.28 22.56 1.17
CA LEU A 162 0.85 22.08 -0.14
C LEU A 162 1.32 20.64 -0.29
N SER A 163 0.43 19.70 -0.61
CA SER A 163 0.77 18.29 -0.79
C SER A 163 0.07 17.70 -2.01
N GLY A 164 0.66 16.69 -2.63
CA GLY A 164 0.06 16.02 -3.78
C GLY A 164 0.79 14.76 -4.20
N THR A 165 0.22 14.08 -5.19
CA THR A 165 0.76 12.82 -5.75
C THR A 165 0.93 12.92 -7.26
N MET A 166 1.98 12.30 -7.80
CA MET A 166 2.29 12.26 -9.25
C MET A 166 2.71 10.83 -9.67
N GLY A 167 2.71 10.58 -10.99
CA GLY A 167 3.05 9.29 -11.58
C GLY A 167 1.81 8.49 -11.98
N GLU A 168 1.94 7.57 -12.94
CA GLU A 168 0.82 6.76 -13.44
C GLU A 168 0.12 5.99 -12.33
N ASN A 169 0.88 5.51 -11.33
CA ASN A 169 0.39 4.74 -10.18
C ASN A 169 0.46 5.55 -8.87
N ASN A 170 0.50 6.89 -8.92
CA ASN A 170 0.69 7.75 -7.75
C ASN A 170 2.00 7.46 -6.96
N GLN A 171 3.04 6.98 -7.64
CA GLN A 171 4.28 6.57 -6.99
C GLN A 171 5.14 7.73 -6.44
N LEU A 172 4.84 8.99 -6.76
CA LEU A 172 5.57 10.14 -6.25
C LEU A 172 4.68 10.96 -5.33
N ASN A 173 5.01 11.04 -4.05
CA ASN A 173 4.38 11.96 -3.09
C ASN A 173 5.28 13.17 -2.88
N TYR A 174 4.70 14.36 -2.83
CA TYR A 174 5.44 15.58 -2.51
C TYR A 174 4.65 16.44 -1.54
N ASN A 175 5.35 17.17 -0.70
CA ASN A 175 4.77 18.24 0.08
C ASN A 175 5.78 19.35 0.34
N ALA A 176 5.27 20.57 0.41
CA ALA A 176 5.99 21.76 0.80
C ALA A 176 5.19 22.44 1.91
N PHE A 177 5.86 22.93 2.94
CA PHE A 177 5.22 23.59 4.06
C PHE A 177 5.99 24.83 4.48
N GLY A 178 5.24 25.85 4.88
CA GLY A 178 5.74 27.01 5.60
C GLY A 178 5.01 27.10 6.92
N SER A 179 5.73 27.33 8.02
CA SER A 179 5.14 27.54 9.33
C SER A 179 5.79 28.70 10.05
N ASN A 180 5.00 29.36 10.89
CA ASN A 180 5.44 30.38 11.81
C ASN A 180 4.95 30.00 13.21
N ASN A 181 5.89 29.84 14.12
CA ASN A 181 5.62 29.56 15.53
C ASN A 181 6.01 30.77 16.36
N ARG A 182 5.07 31.31 17.12
CA ARG A 182 5.27 32.47 17.98
C ARG A 182 5.00 32.07 19.42
N ALA A 183 6.06 31.98 20.21
CA ALA A 183 6.01 31.71 21.64
C ALA A 183 6.51 32.94 22.40
N ASP A 184 5.61 33.62 23.11
CA ASP A 184 5.89 34.89 23.80
C ASP A 184 6.59 35.93 22.90
N ASN A 185 7.87 36.21 23.16
CA ASN A 185 8.69 37.19 22.44
C ASN A 185 9.52 36.59 21.29
N TYR A 186 9.54 35.26 21.16
CA TYR A 186 10.31 34.57 20.13
C TYR A 186 9.38 34.12 19.00
N SER A 187 9.73 34.50 17.77
CA SER A 187 9.09 33.99 16.56
C SER A 187 10.10 33.21 15.74
N THR A 188 9.75 31.98 15.40
CA THR A 188 10.52 31.11 14.53
C THR A 188 9.69 30.77 13.30
N SER A 189 10.22 31.11 12.13
CA SER A 189 9.65 30.68 10.87
C SER A 189 10.42 29.46 10.38
N SER A 190 9.74 28.54 9.72
CA SER A 190 10.38 27.44 9.01
C SER A 190 9.72 27.21 7.66
N LEU A 191 10.55 26.89 6.68
CA LEU A 191 10.14 26.51 5.33
C LEU A 191 10.80 25.19 5.01
N GLY A 192 10.05 24.25 4.46
CA GLY A 192 10.60 22.98 4.05
C GLY A 192 9.74 22.27 3.04
N GLY A 193 10.24 21.14 2.61
CA GLY A 193 9.50 20.22 1.77
C GLY A 193 10.13 18.86 1.79
N ASN A 194 9.35 17.85 1.42
CA ASN A 194 9.83 16.51 1.20
C ASN A 194 9.16 15.89 -0.02
N VAL A 195 9.87 14.92 -0.57
CA VAL A 195 9.47 14.12 -1.72
C VAL A 195 9.71 12.67 -1.34
N GLN A 196 8.77 11.80 -1.70
CA GLN A 196 8.87 10.36 -1.52
C GLN A 196 8.53 9.68 -2.84
N TYR A 197 9.37 8.74 -3.26
CA TYR A 197 9.21 7.96 -4.47
C TYR A 197 9.13 6.47 -4.13
N SER A 198 8.01 5.86 -4.49
CA SER A 198 7.67 4.45 -4.33
C SER A 198 8.04 3.66 -5.58
N SER A 199 9.24 3.10 -5.61
CA SER A 199 9.71 2.23 -6.69
C SER A 199 9.21 0.79 -6.46
N PRO A 200 9.11 -0.06 -7.51
CA PRO A 200 8.85 -1.50 -7.33
C PRO A 200 9.81 -2.20 -6.35
N TYR A 201 11.02 -1.65 -6.18
CA TYR A 201 12.09 -2.25 -5.38
C TYR A 201 12.21 -1.65 -3.96
N ALA A 202 11.94 -0.35 -3.78
CA ALA A 202 12.16 0.36 -2.52
C ALA A 202 11.40 1.71 -2.47
N VAL A 203 11.17 2.23 -1.28
CA VAL A 203 10.70 3.61 -1.05
C VAL A 203 11.90 4.51 -0.76
N MET A 204 12.03 5.58 -1.53
CA MET A 204 13.05 6.61 -1.35
C MET A 204 12.38 7.88 -0.86
N SER A 205 12.91 8.53 0.17
CA SER A 205 12.40 9.82 0.66
C SER A 205 13.53 10.81 0.86
N GLY A 206 13.30 12.05 0.46
CA GLY A 206 14.21 13.16 0.69
C GLY A 206 13.43 14.39 1.12
N GLY A 207 13.95 15.13 2.09
CA GLY A 207 13.33 16.36 2.55
C GLY A 207 14.36 17.30 3.12
N ALA A 208 14.10 18.60 2.99
CA ALA A 208 14.92 19.64 3.56
C ALA A 208 14.01 20.66 4.21
N SER A 209 14.43 21.17 5.36
CA SER A 209 13.78 22.29 6.02
C SER A 209 14.81 23.26 6.56
N THR A 210 14.46 24.54 6.53
CA THR A 210 15.24 25.62 7.13
C THR A 210 14.33 26.39 8.05
N GLY A 211 14.81 26.70 9.25
CA GLY A 211 14.18 27.63 10.17
C GLY A 211 15.17 28.66 10.68
N ASN A 212 14.71 29.56 11.55
CA ASN A 212 15.54 30.65 12.08
C ASN A 212 16.80 30.17 12.83
N SER A 213 16.75 29.01 13.47
CA SER A 213 17.83 28.48 14.32
C SER A 213 18.42 27.14 13.86
N ALA A 214 17.77 26.44 12.93
CA ALA A 214 18.17 25.10 12.53
C ALA A 214 17.91 24.86 11.04
N ARG A 215 18.75 24.01 10.44
CA ARG A 215 18.56 23.46 9.11
C ARG A 215 18.60 21.95 9.22
N GLN A 216 17.65 21.27 8.58
CA GLN A 216 17.55 19.82 8.61
C GLN A 216 17.51 19.29 7.19
N LEU A 217 18.23 18.19 6.98
CA LEU A 217 18.21 17.41 5.75
C LEU A 217 17.90 15.97 6.15
N ASN A 218 16.83 15.42 5.58
CA ASN A 218 16.37 14.07 5.83
C ASN A 218 16.46 13.27 4.54
N LEU A 219 17.17 12.15 4.57
CA LEU A 219 17.23 11.18 3.49
C LEU A 219 16.86 9.82 4.06
N GLY A 220 16.01 9.08 3.35
CA GLY A 220 15.52 7.78 3.79
C GLY A 220 15.40 6.82 2.62
N LEU A 221 15.75 5.57 2.86
CA LEU A 221 15.56 4.45 1.95
C LEU A 221 14.98 3.30 2.77
N SER A 222 13.83 2.77 2.36
CA SER A 222 13.21 1.62 3.02
C SER A 222 12.66 0.63 2.00
N GLY A 223 12.64 -0.65 2.37
CA GLY A 223 12.21 -1.74 1.50
C GLY A 223 12.53 -3.08 2.15
N SER A 224 12.08 -4.15 1.53
CA SER A 224 12.27 -5.52 1.98
C SER A 224 13.02 -6.32 0.92
N VAL A 225 13.83 -7.27 1.39
CA VAL A 225 14.54 -8.22 0.55
C VAL A 225 14.00 -9.61 0.83
N VAL A 226 13.57 -10.31 -0.21
CA VAL A 226 13.06 -11.69 -0.10
C VAL A 226 13.96 -12.61 -0.91
N ALA A 227 14.60 -13.55 -0.20
CA ALA A 227 15.33 -14.65 -0.81
C ALA A 227 14.41 -15.87 -0.94
N HIS A 228 14.39 -16.48 -2.11
CA HIS A 228 13.55 -17.64 -2.43
C HIS A 228 14.28 -18.55 -3.43
N PRO A 229 13.77 -19.76 -3.75
CA PRO A 229 14.47 -20.72 -4.62
C PRO A 229 14.82 -20.19 -6.02
N GLY A 230 14.12 -19.14 -6.48
CA GLY A 230 14.34 -18.50 -7.77
C GLY A 230 15.31 -17.32 -7.76
N GLY A 231 15.84 -16.93 -6.61
CA GLY A 231 16.78 -15.82 -6.46
C GLY A 231 16.42 -14.86 -5.33
N VAL A 232 16.70 -13.58 -5.54
CA VAL A 232 16.43 -12.50 -4.59
C VAL A 232 15.64 -11.42 -5.28
N ASN A 233 14.57 -10.97 -4.63
CA ASN A 233 13.75 -9.87 -5.11
C ASN A 233 13.57 -8.82 -4.01
N PHE A 234 13.51 -7.57 -4.45
CA PHE A 234 13.28 -6.42 -3.60
C PHE A 234 11.82 -5.99 -3.68
N THR A 235 11.28 -5.40 -2.64
CA THR A 235 9.95 -4.78 -2.67
C THR A 235 9.90 -3.57 -1.77
N GLN A 236 9.15 -2.56 -2.18
CA GLN A 236 8.88 -1.40 -1.33
C GLN A 236 7.99 -1.72 -0.12
N TYR A 237 7.26 -2.83 -0.15
CA TYR A 237 6.31 -3.17 0.90
C TYR A 237 6.99 -3.91 2.05
N GLN A 238 6.60 -3.54 3.27
CA GLN A 238 6.98 -4.23 4.50
C GLN A 238 5.77 -5.01 4.99
N GLY A 239 6.00 -6.24 5.44
CA GLY A 239 4.93 -7.09 5.97
C GLY A 239 5.41 -8.52 6.12
N GLU A 240 4.91 -9.19 7.15
CA GLU A 240 5.37 -10.54 7.53
C GLU A 240 4.82 -11.63 6.60
N THR A 241 3.56 -11.49 6.17
CA THR A 241 2.89 -12.48 5.29
C THR A 241 2.99 -12.00 3.85
N MET A 242 3.67 -12.78 3.01
CA MET A 242 4.06 -12.39 1.66
C MET A 242 3.78 -13.50 0.64
N ALA A 243 3.74 -13.13 -0.63
CA ALA A 243 3.82 -14.08 -1.73
C ALA A 243 4.91 -13.68 -2.72
N VAL A 244 5.61 -14.68 -3.24
CA VAL A 244 6.54 -14.53 -4.36
C VAL A 244 5.83 -15.02 -5.61
N VAL A 245 5.57 -14.11 -6.54
CA VAL A 245 5.02 -14.42 -7.85
C VAL A 245 6.16 -14.82 -8.77
N GLU A 246 6.04 -15.98 -9.40
CA GLU A 246 6.87 -16.43 -10.52
C GLU A 246 6.07 -16.28 -11.82
N ALA A 247 6.53 -15.42 -12.72
CA ALA A 247 5.96 -15.24 -14.06
C ALA A 247 7.13 -14.97 -15.04
N LYS A 248 7.67 -16.03 -15.63
CA LYS A 248 8.89 -15.95 -16.44
C LYS A 248 8.65 -15.16 -17.73
N GLY A 249 9.55 -14.23 -18.05
CA GLY A 249 9.41 -13.37 -19.24
C GLY A 249 8.37 -12.24 -19.09
N ALA A 250 7.46 -12.30 -18.13
CA ALA A 250 6.43 -11.28 -17.90
C ALA A 250 6.95 -10.03 -17.15
N GLN A 251 8.20 -9.61 -17.42
CA GLN A 251 8.78 -8.42 -16.81
C GLN A 251 7.90 -7.20 -17.07
N GLY A 252 7.66 -6.40 -16.02
CA GLY A 252 6.84 -5.20 -16.08
C GLY A 252 5.34 -5.45 -15.82
N ALA A 253 4.89 -6.71 -15.74
CA ALA A 253 3.52 -7.02 -15.33
C ALA A 253 3.26 -6.46 -13.93
N THR A 254 2.26 -5.60 -13.79
CA THR A 254 1.93 -5.00 -12.49
C THR A 254 1.09 -5.96 -11.65
N ILE A 255 1.24 -5.89 -10.33
CA ILE A 255 0.52 -6.76 -9.41
C ILE A 255 -0.60 -5.95 -8.75
N SER A 256 -1.85 -6.31 -9.01
CA SER A 256 -3.04 -5.50 -8.72
C SER A 256 -3.22 -5.13 -7.24
N SER A 257 -2.78 -6.00 -6.32
CA SER A 257 -2.94 -5.84 -4.88
C SER A 257 -2.01 -4.77 -4.28
N ASN A 258 -0.92 -4.43 -4.99
CA ASN A 258 0.17 -3.61 -4.47
C ASN A 258 0.57 -2.53 -5.50
N VAL A 259 0.15 -1.29 -5.26
CA VAL A 259 0.46 -0.12 -6.09
C VAL A 259 1.97 -0.02 -6.40
N GLY A 260 2.32 -0.16 -7.68
CA GLY A 260 3.70 -0.07 -8.15
C GLY A 260 4.55 -1.33 -7.94
N ALA A 261 3.99 -2.42 -7.40
CA ALA A 261 4.64 -3.72 -7.44
C ALA A 261 4.54 -4.33 -8.85
N ALA A 262 5.63 -4.89 -9.34
CA ALA A 262 5.70 -5.50 -10.66
C ALA A 262 6.67 -6.67 -10.71
N VAL A 263 6.48 -7.54 -11.70
CA VAL A 263 7.42 -8.62 -12.02
C VAL A 263 8.73 -8.01 -12.52
N GLN A 264 9.84 -8.37 -11.88
CA GLN A 264 11.18 -7.84 -12.15
C GLN A 264 11.85 -8.63 -13.28
N GLY A 265 13.03 -8.18 -13.74
CA GLY A 265 13.73 -8.78 -14.89
C GLY A 265 14.12 -10.26 -14.72
N ASN A 266 14.14 -10.78 -13.49
CA ASN A 266 14.36 -12.21 -13.21
C ASN A 266 13.07 -13.07 -13.35
N GLY A 267 11.94 -12.46 -13.72
CA GLY A 267 10.64 -13.12 -13.84
C GLY A 267 9.96 -13.39 -12.50
N PHE A 268 10.34 -12.65 -11.44
CA PHE A 268 9.74 -12.76 -10.13
C PHE A 268 9.28 -11.40 -9.60
N GLY A 269 8.23 -11.41 -8.78
CA GLY A 269 7.72 -10.24 -8.06
C GLY A 269 7.34 -10.61 -6.63
N VAL A 270 7.32 -9.64 -5.73
CA VAL A 270 6.98 -9.87 -4.31
C VAL A 270 5.77 -9.03 -3.94
N VAL A 271 4.77 -9.71 -3.40
CA VAL A 271 3.57 -9.13 -2.83
C VAL A 271 3.67 -9.24 -1.32
N SER A 272 3.38 -8.16 -0.60
CA SER A 272 3.39 -8.15 0.86
C SER A 272 2.12 -7.49 1.40
N GLY A 273 1.79 -7.77 2.65
CA GLY A 273 0.56 -7.33 3.30
C GLY A 273 -0.62 -8.28 3.05
N LEU A 274 -0.35 -9.57 2.79
CA LEU A 274 -1.41 -10.56 2.63
C LEU A 274 -2.12 -10.78 3.97
N MET A 275 -3.44 -10.95 3.92
CA MET A 275 -4.25 -11.24 5.08
C MET A 275 -4.10 -12.73 5.45
N PRO A 276 -3.56 -13.07 6.63
CA PRO A 276 -3.39 -14.47 7.00
C PRO A 276 -4.74 -15.13 7.26
N TYR A 277 -4.83 -16.43 6.93
CA TYR A 277 -6.02 -17.28 7.04
C TYR A 277 -7.23 -16.81 6.23
N ARG A 278 -7.01 -15.94 5.24
CA ARG A 278 -8.05 -15.44 4.33
C ARG A 278 -7.61 -15.66 2.89
N GLN A 279 -8.58 -15.82 1.99
CA GLN A 279 -8.29 -15.81 0.56
C GLN A 279 -7.82 -14.42 0.15
N ASN A 280 -6.61 -14.38 -0.41
CA ASN A 280 -6.04 -13.21 -1.05
C ASN A 280 -5.97 -13.50 -2.54
N GLU A 281 -6.58 -12.64 -3.34
CA GLU A 281 -6.46 -12.69 -4.79
C GLU A 281 -5.25 -11.87 -5.23
N ILE A 282 -4.37 -12.51 -6.00
CA ILE A 282 -3.19 -11.89 -6.58
C ILE A 282 -3.37 -11.96 -8.08
N ALA A 283 -3.56 -10.80 -8.71
CA ALA A 283 -3.71 -10.70 -10.16
C ALA A 283 -2.54 -9.94 -10.78
N LEU A 284 -2.13 -10.40 -11.96
CA LEU A 284 -1.12 -9.80 -12.80
C LEU A 284 -1.80 -9.08 -13.96
N ASP A 285 -1.54 -7.79 -14.09
CA ASP A 285 -1.89 -7.04 -15.28
C ASP A 285 -0.75 -7.15 -16.30
N PRO A 286 -0.97 -7.79 -17.47
CA PRO A 286 0.05 -7.89 -18.52
C PRO A 286 0.35 -6.54 -19.18
N LYS A 287 -0.38 -5.47 -18.87
CA LYS A 287 -0.06 -4.13 -19.38
C LYS A 287 1.37 -3.73 -19.02
N GLY A 288 2.15 -3.42 -20.04
CA GLY A 288 3.56 -3.05 -19.89
C GLY A 288 4.55 -4.22 -20.06
N THR A 289 4.07 -5.46 -20.20
CA THR A 289 4.93 -6.59 -20.59
C THR A 289 5.24 -6.56 -22.08
N SER A 290 6.20 -7.39 -22.50
CA SER A 290 6.40 -7.68 -23.92
C SER A 290 5.13 -8.29 -24.53
N GLN A 291 4.78 -7.88 -25.76
CA GLN A 291 3.69 -8.51 -26.52
C GLN A 291 3.98 -9.96 -26.90
N ASN A 292 5.26 -10.36 -26.81
CA ASN A 292 5.70 -11.73 -27.05
C ASN A 292 5.47 -12.63 -25.84
N VAL A 293 4.78 -12.17 -24.79
CA VAL A 293 4.50 -12.96 -23.59
C VAL A 293 3.01 -13.00 -23.33
N GLU A 294 2.51 -14.20 -23.10
CA GLU A 294 1.15 -14.46 -22.63
C GLU A 294 1.22 -15.05 -21.23
N ILE A 295 0.36 -14.55 -20.34
CA ILE A 295 0.15 -15.10 -18.99
C ILE A 295 -1.12 -15.94 -19.09
N GLN A 296 -1.00 -17.28 -19.02
CA GLN A 296 -2.13 -18.18 -19.27
C GLN A 296 -3.25 -18.04 -18.23
N GLY A 297 -2.90 -17.77 -16.98
CA GLY A 297 -3.85 -17.44 -15.91
C GLY A 297 -3.38 -16.19 -15.18
N SER A 298 -4.06 -15.06 -15.35
CA SER A 298 -3.64 -13.77 -14.79
C SER A 298 -4.05 -13.55 -13.34
N SER A 299 -4.77 -14.47 -12.70
CA SER A 299 -5.18 -14.37 -11.29
C SER A 299 -5.06 -15.71 -10.57
N GLN A 300 -4.60 -15.68 -9.32
CA GLN A 300 -4.60 -16.83 -8.42
C GLN A 300 -5.02 -16.41 -7.02
N GLN A 301 -5.60 -17.34 -6.28
CA GLN A 301 -6.01 -17.13 -4.89
C GLN A 301 -5.18 -17.99 -3.94
N VAL A 302 -4.77 -17.39 -2.82
CA VAL A 302 -3.97 -18.06 -1.78
C VAL A 302 -4.45 -17.68 -0.39
N ALA A 303 -4.43 -18.62 0.55
CA ALA A 303 -4.74 -18.39 1.96
C ALA A 303 -3.53 -18.73 2.85
N PRO A 304 -2.54 -17.83 2.97
CA PRO A 304 -1.32 -18.07 3.73
C PRO A 304 -1.58 -18.05 5.24
N SER A 305 -0.77 -18.76 6.03
CA SER A 305 -0.72 -18.59 7.49
C SER A 305 0.04 -17.31 7.86
N ALA A 306 -0.08 -16.87 9.11
CA ALA A 306 0.66 -15.71 9.59
C ALA A 306 2.18 -15.91 9.45
N GLY A 307 2.86 -14.97 8.79
CA GLY A 307 4.31 -14.99 8.55
C GLY A 307 4.75 -15.92 7.42
N ALA A 308 3.83 -16.53 6.67
CA ALA A 308 4.19 -17.37 5.53
C ALA A 308 4.64 -16.54 4.32
N ILE A 309 5.61 -17.08 3.58
CA ILE A 309 6.04 -16.57 2.27
C ILE A 309 5.68 -17.63 1.23
N THR A 310 4.57 -17.43 0.52
CA THR A 310 4.04 -18.44 -0.42
C THR A 310 4.50 -18.16 -1.84
N MET A 311 5.04 -19.17 -2.52
CA MET A 311 5.42 -19.05 -3.92
C MET A 311 4.23 -19.39 -4.83
N LEU A 312 3.91 -18.50 -5.77
CA LEU A 312 2.81 -18.63 -6.73
C LEU A 312 3.36 -18.61 -8.14
N LYS A 313 3.09 -19.68 -8.90
CA LYS A 313 3.61 -19.84 -10.25
C LYS A 313 2.52 -19.52 -11.27
N TYR A 314 2.75 -18.51 -12.10
CA TYR A 314 1.92 -18.11 -13.22
C TYR A 314 2.56 -18.65 -14.49
N GLU A 315 1.84 -19.50 -15.21
CA GLU A 315 2.34 -20.08 -16.46
C GLU A 315 2.37 -19.01 -17.54
N THR A 316 3.52 -18.91 -18.21
CA THR A 316 3.82 -17.89 -19.21
C THR A 316 4.27 -18.55 -20.49
N GLU A 317 3.67 -18.18 -21.62
CA GLU A 317 4.12 -18.56 -22.95
C GLU A 317 4.89 -17.43 -23.59
N ILE A 318 6.10 -17.73 -24.08
CA ILE A 318 6.97 -16.76 -24.74
C ILE A 318 7.00 -17.09 -26.23
N GLY A 319 6.55 -16.16 -27.05
CA GLY A 319 6.56 -16.28 -28.50
C GLY A 319 5.88 -15.08 -29.15
N ALA A 320 6.36 -14.70 -30.34
CA ALA A 320 5.74 -13.63 -31.08
C ALA A 320 4.30 -14.02 -31.49
N PRO A 321 3.29 -13.20 -31.17
CA PRO A 321 1.92 -13.45 -31.55
C PRO A 321 1.73 -13.24 -33.05
N VAL A 322 1.06 -14.19 -33.69
CA VAL A 322 0.77 -14.17 -35.12
C VAL A 322 -0.70 -14.49 -35.33
N MET A 323 -1.32 -13.73 -36.23
CA MET A 323 -2.67 -14.00 -36.69
C MET A 323 -2.61 -14.51 -38.14
N LEU A 324 -2.85 -15.80 -38.35
CA LEU A 324 -2.95 -16.36 -39.69
C LEU A 324 -4.37 -16.18 -40.22
N GLN A 325 -4.52 -15.56 -41.38
CA GLN A 325 -5.76 -15.51 -42.13
C GLN A 325 -5.76 -16.68 -43.10
N ALA A 326 -6.40 -17.78 -42.69
CA ALA A 326 -6.50 -18.96 -43.52
C ALA A 326 -7.59 -18.77 -44.59
N SER A 327 -7.42 -19.42 -45.73
CA SER A 327 -8.45 -19.50 -46.78
C SER A 327 -8.34 -20.83 -47.50
N ARG A 328 -9.44 -21.56 -47.66
CA ARG A 328 -9.41 -22.83 -48.39
C ARG A 328 -9.25 -22.58 -49.89
N THR A 329 -8.51 -23.44 -50.56
CA THR A 329 -8.34 -23.38 -52.02
C THR A 329 -9.63 -23.63 -52.80
N ASP A 330 -10.63 -24.29 -52.19
CA ASP A 330 -11.96 -24.52 -52.77
C ASP A 330 -12.96 -23.37 -52.52
N GLY A 331 -12.50 -22.26 -51.91
CA GLY A 331 -13.32 -21.07 -51.67
C GLY A 331 -14.34 -21.20 -50.54
N LYS A 332 -14.40 -22.35 -49.84
CA LYS A 332 -15.27 -22.54 -48.68
C LYS A 332 -14.60 -21.99 -47.41
N PRO A 333 -15.38 -21.56 -46.41
CA PRO A 333 -14.83 -21.19 -45.11
C PRO A 333 -14.31 -22.43 -44.37
N ILE A 334 -13.36 -22.22 -43.47
CA ILE A 334 -12.93 -23.23 -42.51
C ILE A 334 -13.92 -23.21 -41.34
N PRO A 335 -14.43 -24.36 -40.88
CA PRO A 335 -15.33 -24.38 -39.74
C PRO A 335 -14.72 -23.75 -38.49
N LEU A 336 -15.50 -22.92 -37.80
CA LEU A 336 -15.15 -22.38 -36.49
C LEU A 336 -14.88 -23.54 -35.52
N GLY A 337 -13.81 -23.42 -34.73
CA GLY A 337 -13.40 -24.45 -33.77
C GLY A 337 -12.62 -25.62 -34.41
N ALA A 338 -12.27 -25.54 -35.71
CA ALA A 338 -11.36 -26.51 -36.30
C ALA A 338 -10.00 -26.49 -35.58
N GLU A 339 -9.46 -27.66 -35.28
CA GLU A 339 -8.18 -27.82 -34.60
C GLU A 339 -7.04 -27.49 -35.56
N VAL A 340 -6.06 -26.74 -35.09
CA VAL A 340 -4.83 -26.42 -35.81
C VAL A 340 -3.69 -27.16 -35.12
N LEU A 341 -3.03 -28.01 -35.87
CA LEU A 341 -1.95 -28.87 -35.40
C LEU A 341 -0.62 -28.43 -36.04
N ASP A 342 0.46 -28.54 -35.28
CA ASP A 342 1.82 -28.34 -35.79
C ASP A 342 2.29 -29.50 -36.69
N ASP A 343 3.54 -29.44 -37.12
CA ASP A 343 4.18 -30.47 -37.95
C ASP A 343 4.37 -31.82 -37.23
N LYS A 344 4.32 -31.82 -35.89
CA LYS A 344 4.40 -33.00 -35.02
C LYS A 344 3.02 -33.54 -34.63
N GLY A 345 1.94 -32.88 -35.06
CA GLY A 345 0.57 -33.25 -34.72
C GLY A 345 0.14 -32.80 -33.32
N GLN A 346 0.88 -31.89 -32.68
CA GLN A 346 0.49 -31.28 -31.40
C GLN A 346 -0.52 -30.17 -31.64
N TYR A 347 -1.51 -30.08 -30.74
CA TYR A 347 -2.48 -29.00 -30.76
C TYR A 347 -1.80 -27.65 -30.54
N LEU A 348 -2.05 -26.71 -31.44
CA LEU A 348 -1.51 -25.36 -31.38
C LEU A 348 -2.59 -24.32 -31.09
N ALA A 349 -3.72 -24.40 -31.79
CA ALA A 349 -4.80 -23.41 -31.70
C ALA A 349 -6.11 -23.96 -32.29
N MET A 350 -7.16 -23.14 -32.24
CA MET A 350 -8.40 -23.35 -33.00
C MET A 350 -8.61 -22.22 -34.01
N VAL A 351 -9.35 -22.53 -35.07
CA VAL A 351 -9.84 -21.54 -36.03
C VAL A 351 -10.96 -20.72 -35.39
N GLY A 352 -10.74 -19.41 -35.30
CA GLY A 352 -11.72 -18.41 -34.86
C GLY A 352 -12.62 -17.92 -35.99
N GLN A 353 -13.43 -16.91 -35.71
CA GLN A 353 -14.33 -16.33 -36.71
C GLN A 353 -13.57 -15.69 -37.87
N GLY A 354 -14.11 -15.85 -39.08
CA GLY A 354 -13.53 -15.29 -40.30
C GLY A 354 -12.23 -15.99 -40.70
N ASP A 355 -12.09 -17.29 -40.46
CA ASP A 355 -10.91 -18.10 -40.81
C ASP A 355 -9.58 -17.58 -40.18
N LEU A 356 -9.68 -16.95 -39.00
CA LEU A 356 -8.54 -16.42 -38.26
C LEU A 356 -7.97 -17.46 -37.30
N ILE A 357 -6.66 -17.64 -37.30
CA ILE A 357 -5.95 -18.52 -36.37
C ILE A 357 -4.96 -17.66 -35.58
N PHE A 358 -5.14 -17.59 -34.27
CA PHE A 358 -4.22 -16.89 -33.37
C PHE A 358 -3.24 -17.90 -32.76
N THR A 359 -1.95 -17.61 -32.87
CA THR A 359 -0.87 -18.50 -32.41
C THR A 359 0.30 -17.68 -31.86
N ARG A 360 1.16 -18.28 -31.05
CA ARG A 360 2.42 -17.69 -30.60
C ARG A 360 3.59 -18.62 -30.87
N GLY A 361 4.76 -18.03 -31.08
CA GLY A 361 6.02 -18.80 -31.12
C GLY A 361 6.19 -19.69 -32.35
N LEU A 362 5.44 -19.42 -33.43
CA LEU A 362 5.62 -20.10 -34.71
C LEU A 362 7.04 -19.88 -35.26
N ALA A 363 7.63 -20.93 -35.84
CA ALA A 363 8.87 -20.81 -36.62
C ALA A 363 8.69 -19.86 -37.81
N GLN A 364 9.79 -19.32 -38.36
CA GLN A 364 9.74 -18.34 -39.45
C GLN A 364 8.94 -18.81 -40.67
N GLU A 365 8.98 -20.09 -40.98
CA GLU A 365 8.17 -20.74 -42.00
C GLU A 365 7.84 -22.17 -41.56
N GLY A 366 6.72 -22.71 -42.02
CA GLY A 366 6.28 -24.02 -41.58
C GLY A 366 4.99 -24.48 -42.23
N ARG A 367 4.53 -25.64 -41.79
CA ARG A 367 3.28 -26.27 -42.22
C ARG A 367 2.42 -26.59 -41.00
N LEU A 368 1.16 -26.19 -41.06
CA LEU A 368 0.13 -26.51 -40.08
C LEU A 368 -0.92 -27.41 -40.72
N THR A 369 -1.51 -28.29 -39.93
CA THR A 369 -2.65 -29.12 -40.35
C THR A 369 -3.91 -28.60 -39.67
N VAL A 370 -4.90 -28.19 -40.45
CA VAL A 370 -6.20 -27.75 -39.92
C VAL A 370 -7.20 -28.89 -40.09
N LYS A 371 -7.80 -29.38 -39.01
CA LYS A 371 -8.70 -30.53 -38.98
C LYS A 371 -10.04 -30.15 -38.35
N TRP A 372 -11.15 -30.41 -39.04
CA TRP A 372 -12.51 -30.17 -38.54
C TRP A 372 -13.38 -31.42 -38.52
N GLY A 373 -12.83 -32.59 -38.85
CA GLY A 373 -13.52 -33.87 -38.79
C GLY A 373 -12.58 -35.04 -39.05
N GLN A 374 -13.12 -36.26 -39.05
CA GLN A 374 -12.34 -37.50 -39.21
C GLN A 374 -12.25 -37.98 -40.66
N GLY A 375 -13.06 -37.43 -41.57
CA GLY A 375 -13.01 -37.79 -42.99
C GLY A 375 -11.76 -37.28 -43.69
N ALA A 376 -11.34 -37.97 -44.76
CA ALA A 376 -10.14 -37.60 -45.54
C ALA A 376 -10.16 -36.12 -45.99
N ASN A 377 -11.31 -35.66 -46.48
CA ASN A 377 -11.52 -34.29 -46.98
C ASN A 377 -11.91 -33.29 -45.87
N GLN A 378 -11.81 -33.67 -44.59
CA GLN A 378 -12.14 -32.83 -43.43
C GLN A 378 -10.88 -32.26 -42.76
N ARG A 379 -9.81 -32.13 -43.54
CA ARG A 379 -8.55 -31.52 -43.15
C ARG A 379 -7.95 -30.75 -44.33
N CYS A 380 -7.12 -29.76 -44.02
CA CYS A 380 -6.30 -29.06 -45.02
C CYS A 380 -4.91 -28.75 -44.46
N SER A 381 -3.93 -28.69 -45.36
CA SER A 381 -2.56 -28.29 -45.03
C SER A 381 -2.35 -26.83 -45.36
N LEU A 382 -1.87 -26.07 -44.38
CA LEU A 382 -1.61 -24.64 -44.47
C LEU A 382 -0.10 -24.41 -44.39
N GLN A 383 0.49 -23.84 -45.45
CA GLN A 383 1.88 -23.38 -45.41
C GLN A 383 1.91 -21.89 -45.11
N TYR A 384 2.82 -21.49 -44.24
CA TYR A 384 2.95 -20.09 -43.85
C TYR A 384 4.42 -19.67 -43.85
N ARG A 385 4.65 -18.37 -44.07
CA ARG A 385 5.94 -17.73 -43.93
C ARG A 385 5.74 -16.36 -43.29
N LEU A 386 6.34 -16.18 -42.13
CA LEU A 386 6.27 -14.96 -41.35
C LEU A 386 7.20 -13.89 -41.97
N PRO A 387 6.87 -12.60 -41.83
CA PRO A 387 7.81 -11.50 -42.07
C PRO A 387 9.07 -11.61 -41.19
N ALA A 388 10.22 -11.11 -41.67
CA ALA A 388 11.48 -11.19 -40.93
C ALA A 388 11.48 -10.40 -39.59
N ASN A 389 10.54 -9.47 -39.42
CA ASN A 389 10.44 -8.54 -38.29
C ASN A 389 9.27 -8.83 -37.34
N VAL A 390 8.64 -10.02 -37.41
CA VAL A 390 7.46 -10.35 -36.59
C VAL A 390 7.69 -10.16 -35.08
N ALA A 391 8.88 -10.46 -34.57
CA ALA A 391 9.19 -10.29 -33.14
C ALA A 391 9.26 -8.82 -32.66
N THR A 392 9.29 -7.86 -33.59
CA THR A 392 9.41 -6.41 -33.33
C THR A 392 8.18 -5.60 -33.73
N LEU A 393 7.16 -6.22 -34.34
CA LEU A 393 5.92 -5.54 -34.70
C LEU A 393 5.07 -5.31 -33.45
N GLN A 394 4.59 -4.08 -33.26
CA GLN A 394 3.66 -3.72 -32.17
C GLN A 394 2.20 -4.11 -32.45
N ASP A 395 1.90 -4.52 -33.69
CA ASP A 395 0.59 -5.01 -34.09
C ASP A 395 0.71 -6.48 -34.49
N TYR A 396 -0.26 -7.30 -34.07
CA TYR A 396 -0.33 -8.72 -34.43
C TYR A 396 -0.34 -8.86 -35.96
N PRO A 397 0.76 -9.32 -36.61
CA PRO A 397 0.82 -9.37 -38.06
C PRO A 397 -0.22 -10.36 -38.56
N LYS A 398 -1.09 -9.88 -39.46
CA LYS A 398 -2.03 -10.71 -40.21
C LYS A 398 -1.34 -11.30 -41.43
N VAL A 399 -1.10 -12.61 -41.43
CA VAL A 399 -0.43 -13.31 -42.53
C VAL A 399 -1.46 -14.16 -43.26
N ALA A 400 -1.69 -13.86 -44.53
CA ALA A 400 -2.57 -14.66 -45.37
C ALA A 400 -1.91 -16.01 -45.69
N ALA A 401 -2.66 -17.10 -45.53
CA ALA A 401 -2.18 -18.44 -45.83
C ALA A 401 -3.27 -19.27 -46.54
N LYS A 402 -2.87 -20.00 -47.57
CA LYS A 402 -3.75 -20.88 -48.35
C LYS A 402 -3.77 -22.25 -47.70
N CYS A 403 -4.96 -22.77 -47.43
CA CYS A 403 -5.17 -24.12 -46.90
C CYS A 403 -5.60 -25.05 -48.03
N VAL A 404 -4.75 -26.01 -48.37
CA VAL A 404 -5.00 -26.99 -49.44
C VAL A 404 -5.67 -28.22 -48.82
N VAL A 405 -6.90 -28.53 -49.24
CA VAL A 405 -7.64 -29.71 -48.76
C VAL A 405 -6.87 -30.98 -49.13
N GLN A 406 -6.74 -31.88 -48.16
CA GLN A 406 -6.01 -33.15 -48.31
C GLN A 406 -6.93 -34.36 -48.49
#